data_AF-A0A1F5ZJ63-F1
#
_entry.id   AF-A0A1F5ZJ63-F1
#
_cell.length_a   1.000
_cell.length_b   1.000
_cell.length_c   1.000
_cell.angle_alpha   90.00
_cell.angle_beta   90.00
_cell.angle_gamma   90.00
#
_symmetry.space_group_name_H-M   'P 1'
#
loop_
_entity.id
_entity.type
_entity.pdbx_description
1 polymer ?
#
loop_
_entity_poly.entity_id
_entity_poly.type
_entity_poly.pdbx_seq_one_letter_code
_entity_poly.pdbx_strand_id
1 'polypeptide(L)'
;MRNVVADLQLHSRFARAVSPQMTIPNIALWARRKGIGLVATGDWTHPMWFSEIQRDLEEMGNGLLRLKTKEEAPLFLLATEVSSIYSQGGRLRRVHTLIWVPTLEAARKINSEFTRRGCNLMSDGRPIIGLSSIHVAELVLTIEPKALIIPAHAWTPYFSVYGSLGGFDSLDVAFGPYAKNIYAVETGLSSNPAMNWRIKELDDRTILSFSDAHSGPKLGREATVFDVKDLSYKSIYQAIAEKTNIAYTLEFYPEEGKYHYTGHRACGIRWSPQETKQKGKTCPVCGKPLTIGVMHRVEDLAGRSEEELKLEETYIDNMLAKAIRSKTFPNRPPFVMLVPLQEIIAEAIGSPVASPKVQTPYGRLTDEFGGEFTVLLSSNTVNIAKIAGERVAQGIDRVRRGDISIDPGYDGVFGTVKIWADDEDRLVDPSKEQLTMFS
;
A
#
# COMPACT_ATOMS: atom_id res chain seq x y z
N MET A 1 2.88 -22.46 12.23
CA MET A 1 3.27 -21.09 11.81
C MET A 1 2.04 -20.20 11.99
N ARG A 2 2.20 -18.88 12.16
CA ARG A 2 1.09 -17.95 12.44
C ARG A 2 1.04 -16.91 11.33
N ASN A 3 -0.12 -16.79 10.69
CA ASN A 3 -0.41 -15.67 9.78
C ASN A 3 -0.56 -14.38 10.58
N VAL A 4 0.24 -13.38 10.22
CA VAL A 4 0.21 -12.03 10.79
C VAL A 4 -0.05 -11.05 9.66
N VAL A 5 -1.22 -10.41 9.68
CA VAL A 5 -1.52 -9.31 8.77
C VAL A 5 -0.72 -8.09 9.21
N ALA A 6 0.06 -7.53 8.29
CA ALA A 6 0.94 -6.40 8.54
C ALA A 6 0.66 -5.23 7.59
N ASP A 7 0.54 -4.03 8.17
CA ASP A 7 0.40 -2.76 7.45
C ASP A 7 1.55 -1.83 7.86
N LEU A 8 2.61 -1.81 7.05
CA LEU A 8 3.92 -1.26 7.40
C LEU A 8 4.28 0.05 6.67
N GLN A 9 3.27 0.72 6.11
CA GLN A 9 3.37 2.10 5.66
C GLN A 9 2.07 2.85 5.99
N LEU A 10 2.22 3.87 6.83
CA LEU A 10 1.17 4.81 7.21
C LEU A 10 1.82 6.07 7.76
N HIS A 11 1.00 7.08 7.95
CA HIS A 11 1.46 8.36 8.45
C HIS A 11 0.81 8.77 9.77
N SER A 12 1.58 9.53 10.54
CA SER A 12 1.15 10.18 11.76
C SER A 12 0.39 11.47 11.46
N ARG A 13 -0.27 12.03 12.48
CA ARG A 13 -0.89 13.36 12.42
C ARG A 13 0.06 14.52 12.09
N PHE A 14 1.37 14.28 12.00
CA PHE A 14 2.36 15.30 11.64
C PHE A 14 2.70 15.33 10.15
N ALA A 15 2.27 14.34 9.36
CA ALA A 15 2.37 14.40 7.91
C ALA A 15 1.22 15.21 7.30
N ARG A 16 1.48 15.80 6.13
CA ARG A 16 0.48 16.57 5.40
C ARG A 16 -0.77 15.74 5.08
N ALA A 17 -1.92 16.35 5.35
CA ALA A 17 -3.24 15.80 5.04
C ALA A 17 -3.53 14.42 5.60
N VAL A 18 -2.94 14.16 6.76
CA VAL A 18 -3.28 13.04 7.59
C VAL A 18 -4.28 13.50 8.65
N SER A 19 -5.23 12.62 8.98
CA SER A 19 -6.20 12.89 10.02
C SER A 19 -5.49 13.24 11.34
N PRO A 20 -5.93 14.29 12.07
CA PRO A 20 -5.39 14.59 13.39
C PRO A 20 -5.61 13.44 14.40
N GLN A 21 -6.52 12.51 14.08
CA GLN A 21 -6.76 11.31 14.87
C GLN A 21 -5.70 10.22 14.69
N MET A 22 -4.73 10.35 13.78
CA MET A 22 -3.61 9.41 13.63
C MET A 22 -2.60 9.57 14.78
N THR A 23 -3.05 9.20 15.97
CA THR A 23 -2.28 9.05 17.20
C THR A 23 -1.99 7.58 17.45
N ILE A 24 -0.93 7.25 18.20
CA ILE A 24 -0.56 5.85 18.49
C ILE A 24 -1.74 5.03 19.06
N PRO A 25 -2.53 5.53 20.04
CA PRO A 25 -3.68 4.78 20.56
C PRO A 25 -4.78 4.54 19.50
N ASN A 26 -5.06 5.53 18.64
CA ASN A 26 -6.08 5.37 17.60
C ASN A 26 -5.61 4.47 16.46
N ILE A 27 -4.33 4.51 16.11
CA ILE A 27 -3.74 3.55 15.15
C ILE A 27 -3.92 2.13 15.69
N ALA A 28 -3.60 1.89 16.97
CA ALA A 28 -3.82 0.60 17.62
C ALA A 28 -5.30 0.18 17.62
N LEU A 29 -6.22 1.09 17.93
CA LEU A 29 -7.66 0.82 17.91
C LEU A 29 -8.14 0.38 16.52
N TRP A 30 -7.74 1.11 15.47
CA TRP A 30 -8.12 0.77 14.10
C TRP A 30 -7.45 -0.50 13.61
N ALA A 31 -6.18 -0.71 13.93
CA ALA A 31 -5.48 -1.95 13.61
C ALA A 31 -6.20 -3.17 14.21
N ARG A 32 -6.62 -3.11 15.48
CA ARG A 32 -7.46 -4.16 16.09
C ARG A 32 -8.77 -4.37 15.34
N ARG A 33 -9.50 -3.30 15.05
CA ARG A 33 -10.77 -3.37 14.32
C ARG A 33 -10.61 -3.94 12.91
N LYS A 34 -9.48 -3.71 12.26
CA LYS A 34 -9.15 -4.28 10.95
C LYS A 34 -8.70 -5.75 11.05
N GLY A 35 -8.09 -6.15 12.17
CA GLY A 35 -7.43 -7.44 12.33
C GLY A 35 -5.94 -7.43 11.95
N ILE A 36 -5.31 -6.25 12.02
CA ILE A 36 -3.87 -6.06 11.76
C ILE A 36 -3.09 -6.41 13.03
N GLY A 37 -2.16 -7.36 12.91
CA GLY A 37 -1.33 -7.82 14.04
C GLY A 37 -0.01 -7.06 14.19
N LEU A 38 0.51 -6.52 13.08
CA LEU A 38 1.73 -5.73 13.04
C LEU A 38 1.50 -4.43 12.24
N VAL A 39 1.79 -3.28 12.83
CA VAL A 39 1.54 -1.99 12.19
C VAL A 39 2.78 -1.09 12.23
N ALA A 40 2.98 -0.26 11.22
CA ALA A 40 4.04 0.74 11.25
C ALA A 40 3.82 1.78 12.35
N THR A 41 4.90 2.32 12.90
CA THR A 41 4.82 3.56 13.68
C THR A 41 4.48 4.77 12.80
N GLY A 42 4.95 4.75 11.54
CA GLY A 42 5.00 5.94 10.68
C GLY A 42 6.02 6.97 11.20
N ASP A 43 6.52 7.83 10.31
CA ASP A 43 7.05 9.17 10.61
C ASP A 43 8.04 9.32 11.78
N TRP A 44 8.80 8.27 12.15
CA TRP A 44 9.71 8.34 13.32
C TRP A 44 10.86 9.34 13.14
N THR A 45 11.01 9.91 11.94
CA THR A 45 11.91 11.03 11.68
C THR A 45 11.44 12.35 12.30
N HIS A 46 10.13 12.54 12.45
CA HIS A 46 9.56 13.77 12.99
C HIS A 46 9.77 13.86 14.52
N PRO A 47 10.50 14.85 15.05
CA PRO A 47 10.90 14.87 16.46
C PRO A 47 9.76 14.83 17.49
N MET A 48 8.64 15.50 17.20
CA MET A 48 7.46 15.45 18.09
C MET A 48 6.78 14.09 18.04
N TRP A 49 6.74 13.45 16.86
CA TRP A 49 6.15 12.12 16.74
C TRP A 49 7.04 11.06 17.38
N PHE A 50 8.35 11.18 17.21
CA PHE A 50 9.32 10.32 17.89
C PHE A 50 9.17 10.39 19.42
N SER A 51 8.92 11.58 19.96
CA SER A 51 8.61 11.75 21.39
C SER A 51 7.31 11.05 21.81
N GLU A 52 6.28 11.03 20.94
CA GLU A 52 5.03 10.29 21.19
C GLU A 52 5.23 8.78 21.12
N ILE A 53 6.00 8.29 20.15
CA ILE A 53 6.43 6.89 20.06
C ILE A 53 7.10 6.49 21.38
N GLN A 54 8.08 7.26 21.86
CA GLN A 54 8.79 6.96 23.10
C GLN A 54 7.91 7.06 24.35
N ARG A 55 6.88 7.90 24.32
CA ARG A 55 5.90 8.03 25.41
C ARG A 55 4.98 6.82 25.47
N ASP A 56 4.39 6.43 24.34
CA ASP A 56 3.27 5.50 24.27
C ASP A 56 3.69 4.05 24.00
N LEU A 57 4.86 3.83 23.40
CA LEU A 57 5.39 2.52 23.03
C LEU A 57 6.66 2.16 23.81
N GLU A 58 6.85 0.87 24.04
CA GLU A 58 8.07 0.30 24.62
C GLU A 58 8.63 -0.84 23.75
N GLU A 59 9.96 -0.92 23.65
CA GLU A 59 10.65 -1.98 22.92
C GLU A 59 10.49 -3.33 23.63
N MET A 60 10.22 -4.38 22.85
CA MET A 60 10.08 -5.75 23.36
C MET A 60 11.41 -6.52 23.40
N GLY A 61 12.51 -5.93 22.94
CA GLY A 61 13.82 -6.58 22.84
C GLY A 61 14.01 -7.51 21.64
N ASN A 62 12.96 -7.73 20.83
CA ASN A 62 13.00 -8.52 19.58
C ASN A 62 12.92 -7.65 18.31
N GLY A 63 13.11 -6.35 18.46
CA GLY A 63 13.04 -5.34 17.40
C GLY A 63 11.64 -4.82 17.08
N LEU A 64 10.62 -5.21 17.84
CA LEU A 64 9.26 -4.68 17.75
C LEU A 64 8.90 -3.90 19.03
N LEU A 65 7.84 -3.11 18.95
CA LEU A 65 7.31 -2.34 20.07
C LEU A 65 5.87 -2.75 20.41
N ARG A 66 5.47 -2.45 21.64
CA ARG A 66 4.08 -2.61 22.10
C ARG A 66 3.61 -1.37 22.85
N LEU A 67 2.29 -1.22 22.96
CA LEU A 67 1.69 -0.18 23.81
C LEU A 67 2.07 -0.40 25.28
N LYS A 68 2.48 0.68 25.95
CA LYS A 68 2.79 0.66 27.40
C LYS A 68 1.55 0.44 28.27
N THR A 69 0.36 0.74 27.76
CA THR A 69 -0.92 0.49 28.45
C THR A 69 -1.21 -1.01 28.62
N LYS A 70 -0.40 -1.90 28.01
CA LYS A 70 -0.52 -3.36 28.06
C LYS A 70 -1.88 -3.89 27.57
N GLU A 71 -2.62 -3.11 26.78
CA GLU A 71 -3.73 -3.64 25.99
C GLU A 71 -3.18 -4.60 24.92
N GLU A 72 -3.86 -5.72 24.68
CA GLU A 72 -3.44 -6.65 23.62
C GLU A 72 -3.73 -6.10 22.22
N ALA A 73 -2.77 -6.33 21.31
CA ALA A 73 -2.73 -6.01 19.87
C ALA A 73 -3.00 -4.55 19.45
N PRO A 74 -2.31 -4.02 18.40
CA PRO A 74 -1.26 -4.64 17.58
C PRO A 74 0.15 -4.47 18.18
N LEU A 75 1.14 -5.17 17.60
CA LEU A 75 2.56 -4.80 17.75
C LEU A 75 2.94 -3.73 16.72
N PHE A 76 4.00 -2.99 17.01
CA PHE A 76 4.51 -1.90 16.17
C PHE A 76 5.91 -2.21 15.63
N LEU A 77 6.16 -1.82 14.38
CA LEU A 77 7.47 -1.81 13.74
C LEU A 77 7.89 -0.37 13.44
N LEU A 78 9.14 0.00 13.74
CA LEU A 78 9.67 1.33 13.44
C LEU A 78 9.89 1.49 11.94
N ALA A 79 8.89 2.05 11.27
CA ALA A 79 8.88 2.37 9.86
C ALA A 79 8.62 3.88 9.67
N THR A 80 9.34 4.50 8.75
CA THR A 80 9.15 5.88 8.32
C THR A 80 9.28 5.93 6.80
N GLU A 81 8.81 7.02 6.21
CA GLU A 81 9.01 7.35 4.81
C GLU A 81 9.74 8.69 4.71
N VAL A 82 10.69 8.79 3.79
CA VAL A 82 11.34 10.06 3.44
C VAL A 82 11.06 10.40 1.99
N SER A 83 10.85 11.69 1.69
CA SER A 83 10.64 12.17 0.32
C SER A 83 11.93 12.78 -0.23
N SER A 84 12.61 12.07 -1.12
CA SER A 84 13.86 12.52 -1.72
C SER A 84 13.59 13.31 -2.99
N ILE A 85 14.00 14.59 -3.03
CA ILE A 85 13.93 15.45 -4.22
C ILE A 85 15.31 15.98 -4.55
N TYR A 86 15.87 15.51 -5.67
CA TYR A 86 17.26 15.76 -6.04
C TYR A 86 17.48 15.63 -7.55
N SER A 87 18.62 16.08 -8.06
CA SER A 87 18.99 15.89 -9.47
C SER A 87 19.91 14.67 -9.63
N GLN A 88 19.60 13.79 -10.60
CA GLN A 88 20.46 12.67 -10.96
C GLN A 88 20.30 12.29 -12.43
N GLY A 89 21.42 12.18 -13.15
CA GLY A 89 21.44 11.88 -14.58
C GLY A 89 20.74 12.97 -15.42
N GLY A 90 20.94 14.25 -15.08
CA GLY A 90 20.35 15.39 -15.80
C GLY A 90 18.84 15.57 -15.62
N ARG A 91 18.20 14.83 -14.72
CA ARG A 91 16.75 14.91 -14.44
C ARG A 91 16.49 15.19 -12.98
N LEU A 92 15.41 15.93 -12.70
CA LEU A 92 14.85 16.03 -11.35
C LEU A 92 14.19 14.69 -10.99
N ARG A 93 14.58 14.13 -9.85
CA ARG A 93 14.06 12.89 -9.30
C ARG A 93 13.22 13.18 -8.08
N ARG A 94 12.14 12.43 -7.93
CA ARG A 94 11.25 12.47 -6.77
C ARG A 94 10.95 11.04 -6.39
N VAL A 95 11.49 10.59 -5.26
CA VAL A 95 11.38 9.20 -4.83
C VAL A 95 11.08 9.16 -3.35
N HIS A 96 10.02 8.46 -3.00
CA HIS A 96 9.75 8.08 -1.63
C HIS A 96 10.43 6.76 -1.28
N THR A 97 10.92 6.67 -0.05
CA THR A 97 11.65 5.50 0.41
C THR A 97 11.28 5.22 1.85
N LEU A 98 10.82 4.00 2.11
CA LEU A 98 10.60 3.49 3.44
C LEU A 98 11.92 3.10 4.08
N ILE A 99 12.05 3.41 5.37
CA ILE A 99 13.20 3.02 6.18
C ILE A 99 12.68 2.33 7.44
N TRP A 100 13.04 1.07 7.61
CA TRP A 100 12.63 0.25 8.74
C TRP A 100 13.84 -0.13 9.58
N VAL A 101 13.74 0.05 10.90
CA VAL A 101 14.85 -0.21 11.83
C VAL A 101 14.39 -1.03 13.04
N PRO A 102 15.29 -1.81 13.67
CA PRO A 102 14.91 -2.67 14.78
C PRO A 102 14.80 -1.92 16.12
N THR A 103 15.41 -0.74 16.26
CA THR A 103 15.49 -0.06 17.57
C THR A 103 15.27 1.44 17.48
N LEU A 104 14.75 2.02 18.57
CA LEU A 104 14.65 3.46 18.78
C LEU A 104 16.03 4.12 18.75
N GLU A 105 17.07 3.41 19.20
CA GLU A 105 18.44 3.89 19.15
C GLU A 105 18.95 4.06 17.71
N ALA A 106 18.67 3.09 16.83
CA ALA A 106 18.99 3.20 15.41
C ALA A 106 18.24 4.37 14.76
N ALA A 107 16.93 4.49 15.01
CA ALA A 107 16.10 5.61 14.54
C ALA A 107 16.68 6.97 14.99
N ARG A 108 17.07 7.09 16.26
CA ARG A 108 17.66 8.31 16.84
C ARG A 108 18.99 8.69 16.18
N LYS A 109 19.88 7.71 15.94
CA LYS A 109 21.15 7.94 15.23
C LYS A 109 20.91 8.40 13.79
N ILE A 110 19.97 7.78 13.08
CA ILE A 110 19.59 8.16 11.72
C ILE A 110 19.03 9.59 11.69
N ASN A 111 18.11 9.95 12.60
CA ASN A 111 17.59 11.31 12.70
C ASN A 111 18.70 12.34 12.93
N SER A 112 19.63 12.04 13.84
CA SER A 112 20.77 12.91 14.13
C SER A 112 21.65 13.12 12.89
N GLU A 113 21.90 12.06 12.12
CA GLU A 113 22.69 12.12 10.90
C GLU A 113 21.96 12.85 9.76
N PHE A 114 20.66 12.66 9.59
CA PHE A 114 19.87 13.46 8.66
C PHE A 114 19.92 14.96 8.99
N THR A 115 19.74 15.32 10.26
CA THR A 115 19.87 16.72 10.70
C THR A 115 21.27 17.26 10.45
N ARG A 116 22.32 16.48 10.73
CA ARG A 116 23.72 16.86 10.45
C ARG A 116 23.96 17.13 8.96
N ARG A 117 23.27 16.41 8.07
CA ARG A 117 23.30 16.64 6.61
C ARG A 117 22.35 17.76 6.13
N GLY A 118 21.73 18.50 7.05
CA GLY A 118 20.90 19.67 6.75
C GLY A 118 19.44 19.35 6.41
N CYS A 119 18.97 18.12 6.64
CA CYS A 119 17.57 17.77 6.42
C CYS A 119 16.67 18.39 7.50
N ASN A 120 15.59 19.06 7.08
CA ASN A 120 14.58 19.58 7.99
C ASN A 120 13.56 18.48 8.33
N LEU A 121 13.70 17.89 9.52
CA LEU A 121 12.81 16.82 9.99
C LEU A 121 11.53 17.33 10.67
N MET A 122 11.43 18.64 10.95
CA MET A 122 10.30 19.24 11.67
C MET A 122 9.16 19.69 10.74
N SER A 123 9.39 19.74 9.42
CA SER A 123 8.42 20.34 8.48
C SER A 123 7.22 19.46 8.16
N ASP A 124 7.38 18.14 8.28
CA ASP A 124 6.39 17.14 7.86
C ASP A 124 6.74 15.78 8.49
N GLY A 125 5.75 14.95 8.76
CA GLY A 125 5.93 13.55 9.16
C GLY A 125 6.71 12.72 8.13
N ARG A 126 6.56 13.05 6.84
CA ARG A 126 7.42 12.60 5.74
C ARG A 126 8.32 13.76 5.32
N PRO A 127 9.52 13.90 5.89
CA PRO A 127 10.38 15.03 5.56
C PRO A 127 10.82 14.98 4.09
N ILE A 128 10.78 16.16 3.45
CA ILE A 128 11.38 16.35 2.13
C ILE A 128 12.87 16.61 2.32
N ILE A 129 13.70 15.76 1.73
CA ILE A 129 15.15 15.80 1.87
C ILE A 129 15.83 15.95 0.50
N GLY A 130 16.94 16.68 0.47
CA GLY A 130 17.76 16.89 -0.73
C GLY A 130 18.78 15.77 -0.99
N LEU A 131 18.70 14.67 -0.25
CA LEU A 131 19.59 13.52 -0.42
C LEU A 131 19.10 12.64 -1.56
N SER A 132 20.03 12.06 -2.32
CA SER A 132 19.72 11.04 -3.31
C SER A 132 19.35 9.71 -2.64
N SER A 133 18.66 8.84 -3.36
CA SER A 133 18.36 7.47 -2.88
C SER A 133 19.64 6.70 -2.53
N ILE A 134 20.76 6.96 -3.23
CA ILE A 134 22.10 6.45 -2.91
C ILE A 134 22.58 6.95 -1.54
N HIS A 135 22.50 8.26 -1.28
CA HIS A 135 22.96 8.84 -0.02
C HIS A 135 22.07 8.46 1.16
N VAL A 136 20.75 8.29 0.95
CA VAL A 136 19.85 7.74 1.96
C VAL A 136 20.27 6.32 2.31
N ALA A 137 20.51 5.47 1.30
CA ALA A 137 20.92 4.09 1.52
C ALA A 137 22.27 3.97 2.24
N GLU A 138 23.27 4.72 1.80
CA GLU A 138 24.57 4.82 2.47
C GLU A 138 24.42 5.18 3.95
N LEU A 139 23.72 6.27 4.23
CA LEU A 139 23.54 6.79 5.58
C LEU A 139 22.91 5.74 6.50
N VAL A 140 21.78 5.19 6.05
CA VAL A 140 20.99 4.26 6.85
C VAL A 140 21.76 2.96 7.08
N LEU A 141 22.33 2.36 6.04
CA LEU A 141 23.03 1.07 6.13
C LEU A 141 24.37 1.17 6.87
N THR A 142 24.99 2.36 6.91
CA THR A 142 26.17 2.62 7.74
C THR A 142 25.82 2.59 9.23
N ILE A 143 24.66 3.11 9.60
CA ILE A 143 24.21 3.19 11.00
C ILE A 143 23.61 1.87 11.46
N GLU A 144 22.79 1.25 10.61
CA GLU A 144 22.06 0.02 10.89
C GLU A 144 22.13 -0.92 9.67
N PRO A 145 23.12 -1.82 9.61
CA PRO A 145 23.34 -2.72 8.48
C PRO A 145 22.17 -3.68 8.21
N LYS A 146 21.27 -3.89 9.19
CA LYS A 146 20.07 -4.70 9.05
C LYS A 146 18.80 -3.87 8.83
N ALA A 147 18.92 -2.57 8.58
CA ALA A 147 17.79 -1.76 8.15
C ALA A 147 17.24 -2.27 6.81
N LEU A 148 15.92 -2.17 6.65
CA LEU A 148 15.29 -2.38 5.34
C LEU A 148 15.02 -1.02 4.71
N ILE A 149 15.42 -0.91 3.45
CA ILE A 149 15.19 0.25 2.60
C ILE A 149 14.35 -0.23 1.43
N ILE A 150 13.14 0.30 1.33
CA ILE A 150 12.12 -0.20 0.40
C ILE A 150 11.60 1.01 -0.39
N PRO A 151 11.70 1.00 -1.74
CA PRO A 151 11.01 1.99 -2.55
C PRO A 151 9.51 1.93 -2.28
N ALA A 152 8.96 3.05 -1.81
CA ALA A 152 7.54 3.14 -1.49
C ALA A 152 6.71 3.21 -2.78
N HIS A 153 5.49 2.64 -2.73
CA HIS A 153 4.46 2.69 -3.76
C HIS A 153 5.00 2.83 -5.20
N ALA A 154 5.76 1.83 -5.67
CA ALA A 154 6.82 1.97 -6.67
C ALA A 154 6.41 2.57 -8.04
N TRP A 155 5.11 2.67 -8.31
CA TRP A 155 4.55 3.02 -9.62
C TRP A 155 3.74 4.31 -9.68
N THR A 156 3.45 4.99 -8.55
CA THR A 156 2.67 6.24 -8.65
C THR A 156 3.42 7.23 -9.56
N PRO A 157 2.73 7.98 -10.44
CA PRO A 157 3.42 8.74 -11.50
C PRO A 157 4.50 9.69 -10.98
N TYR A 158 4.24 10.31 -9.82
CA TYR A 158 5.18 11.15 -9.09
C TYR A 158 5.68 10.41 -7.84
N PHE A 159 6.83 10.84 -7.31
CA PHE A 159 7.33 10.40 -6.01
C PHE A 159 7.63 8.90 -5.88
N SER A 160 7.77 8.18 -7.00
CA SER A 160 8.00 6.73 -6.99
C SER A 160 9.18 6.33 -7.84
N VAL A 161 9.83 5.23 -7.47
CA VAL A 161 11.08 4.80 -8.12
C VAL A 161 10.88 4.42 -9.59
N TYR A 162 9.73 3.86 -10.00
CA TYR A 162 9.42 3.58 -11.40
C TYR A 162 8.41 4.56 -12.01
N GLY A 163 8.03 5.60 -11.27
CA GLY A 163 7.06 6.61 -11.71
C GLY A 163 7.45 7.25 -13.04
N SER A 164 6.47 7.49 -13.91
CA SER A 164 6.68 8.09 -15.23
C SER A 164 7.16 9.55 -15.17
N LEU A 165 6.99 10.22 -14.03
CA LEU A 165 7.32 11.64 -13.81
C LEU A 165 8.34 11.79 -12.66
N GLY A 166 9.61 11.58 -12.99
CA GLY A 166 10.73 11.75 -12.06
C GLY A 166 11.20 10.47 -11.38
N GLY A 167 10.68 9.30 -11.77
CA GLY A 167 11.23 7.98 -11.42
C GLY A 167 12.41 7.58 -12.30
N PHE A 168 12.82 6.32 -12.23
CA PHE A 168 13.94 5.65 -12.87
C PHE A 168 13.46 4.44 -13.67
N ASP A 169 14.33 3.91 -14.53
CA ASP A 169 14.07 2.68 -15.30
C ASP A 169 14.66 1.43 -14.63
N SER A 170 15.48 1.58 -13.57
CA SER A 170 16.02 0.48 -12.77
C SER A 170 16.41 0.91 -11.34
N LEU A 171 16.40 -0.03 -10.40
CA LEU A 171 16.92 0.15 -9.04
C LEU A 171 18.44 0.33 -9.03
N ASP A 172 19.15 -0.33 -9.95
CA ASP A 172 20.60 -0.15 -10.11
C ASP A 172 20.98 1.31 -10.36
N VAL A 173 20.21 2.02 -11.20
CA VAL A 173 20.45 3.45 -11.43
C VAL A 173 19.99 4.26 -10.22
N ALA A 174 18.86 3.93 -9.61
CA ALA A 174 18.30 4.69 -8.48
C ALA A 174 19.17 4.63 -7.22
N PHE A 175 19.67 3.44 -6.86
CA PHE A 175 20.37 3.16 -5.60
C PHE A 175 21.87 2.84 -5.77
N GLY A 176 22.36 2.71 -7.01
CA GLY A 176 23.78 2.55 -7.29
C GLY A 176 24.40 1.34 -6.57
N PRO A 177 25.53 1.50 -5.85
CA PRO A 177 26.18 0.40 -5.12
C PRO A 177 25.30 -0.30 -4.07
N TYR A 178 24.22 0.35 -3.64
CA TYR A 178 23.29 -0.15 -2.63
C TYR A 178 22.07 -0.87 -3.23
N ALA A 179 21.93 -0.95 -4.55
CA ALA A 179 20.80 -1.65 -5.19
C ALA A 179 20.67 -3.11 -4.74
N LYS A 180 21.80 -3.79 -4.51
CA LYS A 180 21.86 -5.16 -3.94
C LYS A 180 21.32 -5.29 -2.50
N ASN A 181 21.16 -4.17 -1.80
CA ASN A 181 20.61 -4.10 -0.44
C ASN A 181 19.12 -3.74 -0.43
N ILE A 182 18.53 -3.46 -1.60
CA ILE A 182 17.11 -3.23 -1.75
C ILE A 182 16.45 -4.59 -1.97
N TYR A 183 15.93 -5.19 -0.91
CA TYR A 183 15.39 -6.55 -0.95
C TYR A 183 13.92 -6.64 -1.39
N ALA A 184 13.20 -5.52 -1.36
CA ALA A 184 11.79 -5.46 -1.70
C ALA A 184 11.43 -4.16 -2.41
N VAL A 185 10.28 -4.19 -3.07
CA VAL A 185 9.54 -3.00 -3.50
C VAL A 185 8.12 -3.09 -2.98
N GLU A 186 7.53 -1.94 -2.70
CA GLU A 186 6.12 -1.85 -2.36
C GLU A 186 5.29 -1.60 -3.62
N THR A 187 4.21 -2.35 -3.82
CA THR A 187 3.28 -2.18 -4.96
C THR A 187 2.68 -0.78 -4.95
N GLY A 188 2.12 -0.41 -3.80
CA GLY A 188 1.25 0.74 -3.60
C GLY A 188 -0.03 0.66 -4.43
N LEU A 189 -0.98 1.55 -4.12
CA LEU A 189 -2.36 1.57 -4.65
C LEU A 189 -2.52 1.75 -6.17
N SER A 190 -1.42 1.89 -6.90
CA SER A 190 -1.40 2.05 -8.37
C SER A 190 -0.90 0.80 -9.09
N SER A 191 -0.49 -0.24 -8.37
CA SER A 191 -0.10 -1.50 -8.96
C SER A 191 -0.49 -2.69 -8.08
N ASN A 192 -0.45 -3.89 -8.63
CA ASN A 192 -0.60 -5.13 -7.88
C ASN A 192 0.58 -6.08 -8.17
N PRO A 193 0.68 -7.23 -7.52
CA PRO A 193 1.79 -8.16 -7.73
C PRO A 193 1.87 -8.67 -9.17
N ALA A 194 0.75 -8.90 -9.86
CA ALA A 194 0.75 -9.31 -11.26
C ALA A 194 1.45 -8.30 -12.17
N MET A 195 1.19 -6.99 -11.99
CA MET A 195 1.89 -5.92 -12.71
C MET A 195 3.40 -5.95 -12.44
N ASN A 196 3.80 -6.12 -11.17
CA ASN A 196 5.20 -6.14 -10.75
C ASN A 196 5.94 -7.41 -11.24
N TRP A 197 5.27 -8.55 -11.31
CA TRP A 197 5.85 -9.80 -11.80
C TRP A 197 6.25 -9.76 -13.27
N ARG A 198 5.81 -8.73 -14.01
CA ARG A 198 6.24 -8.49 -15.39
C ARG A 198 7.63 -7.88 -15.49
N ILE A 199 8.17 -7.35 -14.40
CA ILE A 199 9.47 -6.67 -14.39
C ILE A 199 10.57 -7.66 -14.00
N LYS A 200 11.49 -7.93 -14.92
CA LYS A 200 12.60 -8.89 -14.73
C LYS A 200 13.51 -8.53 -13.55
N GLU A 201 13.78 -7.24 -13.35
CA GLU A 201 14.59 -6.76 -12.21
C GLU A 201 13.95 -7.10 -10.85
N LEU A 202 12.63 -7.28 -10.79
CA LEU A 202 11.94 -7.63 -9.54
C LEU A 202 11.91 -9.13 -9.26
N ASP A 203 12.53 -9.96 -10.11
CA ASP A 203 12.51 -11.42 -9.92
C ASP A 203 13.23 -11.89 -8.66
N ASP A 204 14.23 -11.14 -8.23
CA ASP A 204 15.01 -11.39 -7.03
C ASP A 204 14.62 -10.46 -5.86
N ARG A 205 13.48 -9.77 -5.96
CA ARG A 205 12.93 -8.88 -4.94
C ARG A 205 11.63 -9.43 -4.37
N THR A 206 11.37 -9.12 -3.11
CA THR A 206 10.07 -9.37 -2.48
C THR A 206 9.08 -8.27 -2.88
N ILE A 207 7.85 -8.66 -3.18
CA ILE A 207 6.74 -7.73 -3.41
C ILE A 207 5.97 -7.57 -2.10
N LEU A 208 5.80 -6.34 -1.65
CA LEU A 208 5.09 -5.97 -0.44
C LEU A 208 3.95 -5.00 -0.78
N SER A 209 2.90 -4.99 0.04
CA SER A 209 1.72 -4.15 -0.19
C SER A 209 1.25 -3.58 1.14
N PHE A 210 1.08 -2.26 1.21
CA PHE A 210 0.76 -1.52 2.43
C PHE A 210 -0.15 -0.34 2.13
N SER A 211 -0.88 0.11 3.15
CA SER A 211 -2.00 1.00 2.92
C SER A 211 -1.61 2.43 2.56
N ASP A 212 -0.42 2.92 2.92
CA ASP A 212 -0.13 4.37 2.94
C ASP A 212 -1.26 5.14 3.67
N ALA A 213 -1.66 4.65 4.84
CA ALA A 213 -2.85 5.16 5.53
C ALA A 213 -2.66 6.59 6.05
N HIS A 214 -3.59 7.45 5.65
CA HIS A 214 -3.72 8.84 6.12
C HIS A 214 -4.88 9.01 7.13
N SER A 215 -5.57 7.93 7.48
CA SER A 215 -6.62 7.90 8.51
C SER A 215 -6.85 6.49 9.03
N GLY A 216 -7.42 6.40 10.24
CA GLY A 216 -7.85 5.15 10.87
C GLY A 216 -8.59 4.18 9.93
N PRO A 217 -9.70 4.62 9.29
CA PRO A 217 -10.47 3.78 8.38
C PRO A 217 -9.69 3.24 7.17
N LYS A 218 -8.63 3.94 6.73
CA LYS A 218 -7.82 3.58 5.56
C LYS A 218 -6.71 2.56 5.86
N LEU A 219 -6.44 2.25 7.13
CA LEU A 219 -5.52 1.16 7.50
C LEU A 219 -5.96 -0.16 6.86
N GLY A 220 -4.98 -0.90 6.36
CA GLY A 220 -5.19 -2.23 5.78
C GLY A 220 -5.95 -2.27 4.46
N ARG A 221 -6.10 -1.15 3.72
CA ARG A 221 -6.61 -1.23 2.33
C ARG A 221 -5.67 -2.02 1.41
N GLU A 222 -4.38 -2.07 1.77
CA GLU A 222 -3.42 -3.07 1.33
C GLU A 222 -2.66 -3.57 2.57
N ALA A 223 -2.22 -4.83 2.55
CA ALA A 223 -1.44 -5.41 3.63
C ALA A 223 -0.61 -6.61 3.14
N THR A 224 0.48 -6.91 3.83
CA THR A 224 1.26 -8.13 3.62
C THR A 224 1.01 -9.11 4.75
N VAL A 225 0.72 -10.37 4.44
CA VAL A 225 0.51 -11.42 5.44
C VAL A 225 1.77 -12.27 5.55
N PHE A 226 2.43 -12.18 6.71
CA PHE A 226 3.61 -12.97 7.03
C PHE A 226 3.21 -14.29 7.69
N ASP A 227 3.83 -15.40 7.28
CA ASP A 227 3.69 -16.71 7.93
C ASP A 227 4.93 -17.03 8.74
N VAL A 228 4.95 -16.56 9.98
CA VAL A 228 6.12 -16.66 10.85
C VAL A 228 5.80 -17.45 12.11
N LYS A 229 6.79 -18.18 12.63
CA LYS A 229 6.65 -18.88 13.91
C LYS A 229 6.63 -17.89 15.08
N ASP A 230 7.62 -16.99 15.10
CA ASP A 230 7.81 -15.98 16.14
C ASP A 230 7.86 -14.60 15.49
N LEU A 231 6.95 -13.71 15.88
CA LEU A 231 6.87 -12.36 15.32
C LEU A 231 7.97 -11.47 15.92
N SER A 232 8.95 -11.09 15.10
CA SER A 232 10.10 -10.25 15.47
C SER A 232 10.60 -9.45 14.27
N TYR A 233 11.40 -8.40 14.48
CA TYR A 233 12.04 -7.71 13.36
C TYR A 233 12.91 -8.67 12.54
N LYS A 234 13.62 -9.59 13.21
CA LYS A 234 14.47 -10.59 12.56
C LYS A 234 13.65 -11.47 11.60
N SER A 235 12.51 -11.99 12.02
CA SER A 235 11.67 -12.84 11.17
C SER A 235 11.13 -12.06 9.96
N ILE A 236 10.76 -10.79 10.13
CA ILE A 236 10.32 -9.91 9.03
C ILE A 236 11.47 -9.62 8.05
N TYR A 237 12.66 -9.29 8.56
CA TYR A 237 13.85 -9.09 7.75
C TYR A 237 14.17 -10.33 6.92
N GLN A 238 14.16 -11.52 7.52
CA GLN A 238 14.45 -12.78 6.82
C GLN A 238 13.38 -13.10 5.78
N ALA A 239 12.11 -12.93 6.11
CA ALA A 239 11.02 -13.13 5.16
C ALA A 239 11.23 -12.30 3.88
N ILE A 240 11.63 -11.04 4.05
CA ILE A 240 11.86 -10.10 2.94
C ILE A 240 13.17 -10.38 2.20
N ALA A 241 14.30 -10.46 2.91
CA ALA A 241 15.62 -10.59 2.30
C ALA A 241 15.87 -11.97 1.69
N GLU A 242 15.29 -13.02 2.27
CA GLU A 242 15.45 -14.40 1.80
C GLU A 242 14.28 -14.85 0.91
N LYS A 243 13.25 -14.01 0.73
CA LYS A 243 12.02 -14.29 -0.04
C LYS A 243 11.29 -15.54 0.46
N THR A 244 11.05 -15.59 1.77
CA THR A 244 10.39 -16.71 2.46
C THR A 244 9.24 -16.20 3.33
N ASN A 245 8.38 -17.08 3.82
CA ASN A 245 7.47 -16.77 4.94
C ASN A 245 6.52 -15.58 4.71
N ILE A 246 6.19 -15.30 3.44
CA ILE A 246 5.07 -14.42 3.08
C ILE A 246 3.98 -15.33 2.54
N ALA A 247 2.84 -15.34 3.23
CA ALA A 247 1.72 -16.19 2.87
C ALA A 247 1.03 -15.66 1.61
N TYR A 248 0.71 -14.36 1.61
CA TYR A 248 0.04 -13.66 0.52
C TYR A 248 0.04 -12.15 0.79
N THR A 249 -0.37 -11.37 -0.20
CA THR A 249 -0.69 -9.95 -0.04
C THR A 249 -2.19 -9.70 -0.22
N LEU A 250 -2.68 -8.65 0.43
CA LEU A 250 -4.02 -8.12 0.30
C LEU A 250 -3.91 -6.82 -0.50
N GLU A 251 -4.67 -6.74 -1.58
CA GLU A 251 -4.50 -5.71 -2.61
C GLU A 251 -5.77 -4.91 -2.81
N PHE A 252 -5.57 -3.62 -3.04
CA PHE A 252 -6.57 -2.72 -3.59
C PHE A 252 -6.61 -2.87 -5.12
N TYR A 253 -7.72 -2.47 -5.75
CA TYR A 253 -7.82 -2.47 -7.22
C TYR A 253 -7.09 -1.26 -7.82
N PRO A 254 -5.91 -1.45 -8.45
CA PRO A 254 -5.13 -0.33 -8.99
C PRO A 254 -5.87 0.44 -10.10
N GLU A 255 -6.88 -0.17 -10.71
CA GLU A 255 -7.74 0.42 -11.72
C GLU A 255 -8.57 1.60 -11.21
N GLU A 256 -8.87 1.66 -9.90
CA GLU A 256 -9.47 2.85 -9.31
C GLU A 256 -8.55 4.07 -9.34
N GLY A 257 -7.22 3.85 -9.48
CA GLY A 257 -6.23 4.91 -9.52
C GLY A 257 -6.50 5.94 -10.63
N LYS A 258 -6.40 7.24 -10.28
CA LYS A 258 -6.64 8.38 -11.19
C LYS A 258 -5.82 8.39 -12.48
N TYR A 259 -4.72 7.66 -12.49
CA TYR A 259 -3.75 7.63 -13.57
C TYR A 259 -3.46 6.20 -14.01
N HIS A 260 -4.40 5.27 -13.83
CA HIS A 260 -4.17 3.87 -14.18
C HIS A 260 -3.93 3.69 -15.69
N TYR A 261 -4.88 4.12 -16.52
CA TYR A 261 -4.77 4.12 -17.98
C TYR A 261 -4.27 5.44 -18.55
N THR A 262 -3.73 5.37 -19.77
CA THR A 262 -3.33 6.58 -20.51
C THR A 262 -4.58 7.30 -20.97
N GLY A 263 -4.63 8.62 -20.83
CA GLY A 263 -5.84 9.33 -21.22
C GLY A 263 -5.72 10.84 -21.35
N HIS A 264 -6.86 11.42 -21.72
CA HIS A 264 -7.08 12.85 -21.83
C HIS A 264 -8.53 13.15 -21.46
N ARG A 265 -8.75 13.53 -20.19
CA ARG A 265 -10.05 13.75 -19.55
C ARG A 265 -10.90 14.74 -20.34
N ALA A 266 -10.31 15.83 -20.81
CA ALA A 266 -11.03 16.87 -21.54
C ALA A 266 -11.64 16.38 -22.88
N CYS A 267 -11.13 15.28 -23.44
CA CYS A 267 -11.66 14.68 -24.66
C CYS A 267 -12.24 13.27 -24.45
N GLY A 268 -12.37 12.80 -23.20
CA GLY A 268 -12.88 11.47 -22.88
C GLY A 268 -12.03 10.32 -23.44
N ILE A 269 -10.73 10.56 -23.72
CA ILE A 269 -9.84 9.50 -24.22
C ILE A 269 -9.32 8.70 -23.04
N ARG A 270 -9.53 7.38 -23.10
CA ARG A 270 -8.98 6.40 -22.17
C ARG A 270 -8.53 5.18 -22.95
N TRP A 271 -7.23 4.89 -22.92
CA TRP A 271 -6.61 3.81 -23.69
C TRP A 271 -5.82 2.87 -22.80
N SER A 272 -5.96 1.57 -23.09
CA SER A 272 -5.08 0.55 -22.54
C SER A 272 -3.64 0.76 -23.02
N PRO A 273 -2.64 0.08 -22.40
CA PRO A 273 -1.27 0.11 -22.90
C PRO A 273 -1.15 -0.29 -24.37
N GLN A 274 -1.86 -1.35 -24.78
CA GLN A 274 -1.84 -1.86 -26.16
C GLN A 274 -2.44 -0.83 -27.12
N GLU A 275 -3.57 -0.21 -26.77
CA GLU A 275 -4.18 0.84 -27.57
C GLU A 275 -3.27 2.06 -27.69
N THR A 276 -2.62 2.48 -26.60
CA THR A 276 -1.70 3.62 -26.63
C THR A 276 -0.48 3.33 -27.51
N LYS A 277 0.05 2.11 -27.47
CA LYS A 277 1.16 1.67 -28.33
C LYS A 277 0.79 1.71 -29.81
N GLN A 278 -0.46 1.37 -30.14
CA GLN A 278 -0.96 1.37 -31.52
C GLN A 278 -1.35 2.77 -32.02
N LYS A 279 -2.03 3.57 -31.18
CA LYS A 279 -2.64 4.86 -31.54
C LYS A 279 -1.72 6.07 -31.28
N GLY A 280 -0.61 5.86 -30.56
CA GLY A 280 0.36 6.90 -30.20
C GLY A 280 0.03 7.62 -28.89
N LYS A 281 0.86 8.62 -28.54
CA LYS A 281 0.78 9.37 -27.26
C LYS A 281 0.15 10.77 -27.43
N THR A 282 -0.54 11.00 -28.55
CA THR A 282 -1.16 12.29 -28.89
C THR A 282 -2.68 12.12 -28.99
N CYS A 283 -3.43 13.03 -28.37
CA CYS A 283 -4.89 13.00 -28.40
C CYS A 283 -5.39 13.21 -29.85
N PRO A 284 -6.23 12.31 -30.39
CA PRO A 284 -6.74 12.44 -31.77
C PRO A 284 -7.80 13.54 -31.90
N VAL A 285 -8.33 14.04 -30.79
CA VAL A 285 -9.39 15.07 -30.78
C VAL A 285 -8.79 16.47 -30.78
N CYS A 286 -7.76 16.73 -29.98
CA CYS A 286 -7.23 18.08 -29.78
C CYS A 286 -5.73 18.25 -30.09
N GLY A 287 -5.01 17.17 -30.43
CA GLY A 287 -3.58 17.19 -30.75
C GLY A 287 -2.64 17.41 -29.54
N LYS A 288 -3.16 17.54 -28.32
CA LYS A 288 -2.33 17.65 -27.10
C LYS A 288 -1.75 16.29 -26.68
N PRO A 289 -0.62 16.26 -25.95
CA PRO A 289 -0.10 15.02 -25.37
C PRO A 289 -1.10 14.35 -24.43
N LEU A 290 -1.14 13.02 -24.42
CA LEU A 290 -1.90 12.24 -23.44
C LEU A 290 -1.13 12.17 -22.11
N THR A 291 -1.87 12.11 -21.00
CA THR A 291 -1.31 11.78 -19.69
C THR A 291 -1.02 10.28 -19.65
N ILE A 292 0.25 9.91 -19.55
CA ILE A 292 0.69 8.51 -19.54
C ILE A 292 0.28 7.83 -18.25
N GLY A 293 -0.47 6.73 -18.39
CA GLY A 293 -0.95 5.94 -17.26
C GLY A 293 0.11 5.04 -16.66
N VAL A 294 -0.10 4.62 -15.41
CA VAL A 294 0.75 3.70 -14.66
C VAL A 294 0.89 2.37 -15.38
N MET A 295 -0.21 1.81 -15.89
CA MET A 295 -0.16 0.52 -16.60
C MET A 295 0.64 0.60 -17.90
N HIS A 296 0.66 1.77 -18.56
CA HIS A 296 1.57 2.02 -19.69
C HIS A 296 3.03 2.07 -19.24
N ARG A 297 3.32 2.71 -18.10
CA ARG A 297 4.69 2.75 -17.55
C ARG A 297 5.18 1.35 -17.15
N VAL A 298 4.31 0.50 -16.62
CA VAL A 298 4.61 -0.92 -16.39
C VAL A 298 4.94 -1.61 -17.72
N GLU A 299 4.12 -1.40 -18.76
CA GLU A 299 4.37 -1.95 -20.10
C GLU A 299 5.73 -1.53 -20.68
N ASP A 300 6.12 -0.26 -20.51
CA ASP A 300 7.40 0.28 -20.98
C ASP A 300 8.61 -0.43 -20.33
N LEU A 301 8.48 -0.87 -19.08
CA LEU A 301 9.55 -1.55 -18.33
C LEU A 301 9.40 -3.08 -18.30
N ALA A 302 8.28 -3.61 -18.80
CA ALA A 302 7.98 -5.03 -18.73
C ALA A 302 9.00 -5.86 -19.51
N GLY A 303 9.56 -6.87 -18.85
CA GLY A 303 10.42 -7.86 -19.46
C GLY A 303 9.69 -9.10 -19.96
N ARG A 304 8.38 -9.19 -19.71
CA ARG A 304 7.46 -10.27 -20.10
C ARG A 304 6.00 -9.78 -20.18
N SER A 305 5.19 -10.45 -20.97
CA SER A 305 3.76 -10.18 -21.10
C SER A 305 2.97 -10.73 -19.91
N GLU A 306 1.70 -10.34 -19.81
CA GLU A 306 0.80 -10.86 -18.78
C GLU A 306 0.44 -12.33 -19.04
N GLU A 307 0.28 -12.71 -20.31
CA GLU A 307 0.03 -14.10 -20.72
C GLU A 307 1.19 -15.02 -20.31
N GLU A 308 2.44 -14.53 -20.38
CA GLU A 308 3.62 -15.26 -19.92
C GLU A 308 3.61 -15.53 -18.40
N LEU A 309 2.86 -14.76 -17.60
CA LEU A 309 2.71 -15.03 -16.16
C LEU A 309 1.82 -16.24 -15.88
N LYS A 310 0.96 -16.63 -16.83
CA LYS A 310 0.00 -17.74 -16.66
C LYS A 310 -0.74 -17.64 -15.33
N LEU A 311 -1.38 -16.48 -15.12
CA LEU A 311 -2.15 -16.21 -13.92
C LEU A 311 -3.27 -17.23 -13.77
N GLU A 312 -3.50 -17.69 -12.54
CA GLU A 312 -4.62 -18.56 -12.22
C GLU A 312 -5.20 -18.23 -10.86
N GLU A 313 -6.42 -18.70 -10.67
CA GLU A 313 -7.14 -18.64 -9.41
C GLU A 313 -6.68 -19.75 -8.47
N THR A 314 -6.60 -19.45 -7.18
CA THR A 314 -6.26 -20.42 -6.15
C THR A 314 -6.97 -20.09 -4.85
N TYR A 315 -6.94 -21.01 -3.90
CA TYR A 315 -7.49 -20.83 -2.56
C TYR A 315 -6.40 -21.02 -1.53
N ILE A 316 -6.47 -20.21 -0.47
CA ILE A 316 -5.58 -20.28 0.68
C ILE A 316 -6.34 -20.98 1.80
N ASP A 317 -5.66 -21.85 2.55
CA ASP A 317 -6.29 -22.63 3.62
C ASP A 317 -7.04 -21.71 4.61
N ASN A 318 -8.27 -22.11 4.95
CA ASN A 318 -9.17 -21.36 5.84
C ASN A 318 -9.61 -19.98 5.33
N MET A 319 -9.49 -19.74 4.03
CA MET A 319 -9.98 -18.55 3.34
C MET A 319 -11.08 -18.91 2.34
N LEU A 320 -12.15 -18.11 2.32
CA LEU A 320 -13.25 -18.19 1.35
C LEU A 320 -13.02 -17.27 0.15
N ALA A 321 -12.19 -16.24 0.31
CA ALA A 321 -11.76 -15.37 -0.79
C ALA A 321 -10.86 -16.14 -1.78
N LYS A 322 -11.03 -15.84 -3.06
CA LYS A 322 -10.16 -16.29 -4.14
C LYS A 322 -8.86 -15.49 -4.11
N ALA A 323 -7.75 -16.19 -4.30
CA ALA A 323 -6.44 -15.59 -4.51
C ALA A 323 -5.99 -15.78 -5.96
N ILE A 324 -5.04 -14.97 -6.40
CA ILE A 324 -4.42 -15.02 -7.73
C ILE A 324 -2.96 -15.37 -7.57
N ARG A 325 -2.47 -16.31 -8.38
CA ARG A 325 -1.05 -16.70 -8.43
C ARG A 325 -0.55 -16.82 -9.86
N SER A 326 0.77 -16.88 -10.03
CA SER A 326 1.41 -17.16 -11.31
C SER A 326 1.88 -18.62 -11.39
N LYS A 327 1.48 -19.37 -12.42
CA LYS A 327 2.08 -20.70 -12.68
C LYS A 327 3.54 -20.61 -13.09
N THR A 328 3.94 -19.50 -13.71
CA THR A 328 5.33 -19.26 -14.11
C THR A 328 6.23 -19.03 -12.89
N PHE A 329 5.68 -18.49 -11.80
CA PHE A 329 6.38 -18.25 -10.54
C PHE A 329 5.66 -18.92 -9.36
N PRO A 330 5.65 -20.26 -9.28
CA PRO A 330 4.83 -21.00 -8.29
C PRO A 330 5.27 -20.77 -6.84
N ASN A 331 6.50 -20.29 -6.63
CA ASN A 331 7.05 -19.99 -5.30
C ASN A 331 6.80 -18.53 -4.86
N ARG A 332 6.22 -17.68 -5.71
CA ARG A 332 5.82 -16.33 -5.30
C ARG A 332 4.52 -16.41 -4.51
N PRO A 333 4.39 -15.61 -3.44
CA PRO A 333 3.14 -15.54 -2.69
C PRO A 333 1.97 -15.15 -3.62
N PRO A 334 0.80 -15.78 -3.51
CA PRO A 334 -0.41 -15.31 -4.17
C PRO A 334 -0.85 -13.96 -3.60
N PHE A 335 -1.82 -13.32 -4.25
CA PHE A 335 -2.45 -12.08 -3.77
C PHE A 335 -3.96 -12.14 -3.83
N VAL A 336 -4.64 -11.39 -2.97
CA VAL A 336 -6.10 -11.34 -2.86
C VAL A 336 -6.55 -9.91 -3.11
N MET A 337 -7.39 -9.71 -4.11
CA MET A 337 -8.00 -8.40 -4.38
C MET A 337 -9.21 -8.20 -3.48
N LEU A 338 -9.31 -7.06 -2.81
CA LEU A 338 -10.40 -6.75 -1.88
C LEU A 338 -10.98 -5.35 -2.11
N VAL A 339 -12.22 -5.18 -1.65
CA VAL A 339 -12.86 -3.89 -1.44
C VAL A 339 -13.04 -3.71 0.08
N PRO A 340 -12.71 -2.53 0.66
CA PRO A 340 -12.90 -2.29 2.09
C PRO A 340 -14.33 -2.59 2.55
N LEU A 341 -14.49 -3.18 3.74
CA LEU A 341 -15.81 -3.64 4.19
C LEU A 341 -16.83 -2.51 4.28
N GLN A 342 -16.38 -1.32 4.67
CA GLN A 342 -17.26 -0.14 4.75
C GLN A 342 -17.79 0.28 3.37
N GLU A 343 -16.99 0.12 2.31
CA GLU A 343 -17.39 0.43 0.94
C GLU A 343 -18.40 -0.61 0.42
N ILE A 344 -18.17 -1.90 0.72
CA ILE A 344 -19.14 -2.96 0.40
C ILE A 344 -20.49 -2.69 1.06
N ILE A 345 -20.49 -2.32 2.34
CA ILE A 345 -21.72 -1.99 3.09
C ILE A 345 -22.38 -0.74 2.51
N ALA A 346 -21.60 0.30 2.20
CA ALA A 346 -22.08 1.55 1.64
C ALA A 346 -22.80 1.34 0.30
N GLU A 347 -22.19 0.59 -0.62
CA GLU A 347 -22.79 0.26 -1.92
C GLU A 347 -24.03 -0.64 -1.75
N ALA A 348 -23.96 -1.63 -0.86
CA ALA A 348 -25.08 -2.53 -0.59
C ALA A 348 -26.33 -1.77 -0.09
N ILE A 349 -26.13 -0.81 0.83
CA ILE A 349 -27.21 -0.06 1.47
C ILE A 349 -27.61 1.18 0.65
N GLY A 350 -26.75 1.66 -0.24
CA GLY A 350 -26.93 2.93 -0.94
C GLY A 350 -26.81 4.12 0.03
N SER A 351 -25.75 4.15 0.83
CA SER A 351 -25.51 5.21 1.81
C SER A 351 -24.04 5.59 1.87
N PRO A 352 -23.68 6.88 2.13
CA PRO A 352 -22.28 7.28 2.22
C PRO A 352 -21.53 6.49 3.31
N VAL A 353 -20.25 6.21 3.06
CA VAL A 353 -19.38 5.41 3.96
C VAL A 353 -19.40 5.92 5.40
N ALA A 354 -19.41 7.24 5.59
CA ALA A 354 -19.40 7.87 6.92
C ALA A 354 -20.74 7.78 7.67
N SER A 355 -21.82 7.32 7.05
CA SER A 355 -23.15 7.37 7.66
C SER A 355 -23.30 6.36 8.80
N PRO A 356 -24.13 6.64 9.83
CA PRO A 356 -24.44 5.66 10.87
C PRO A 356 -25.03 4.36 10.32
N LYS A 357 -25.72 4.41 9.16
CA LYS A 357 -26.27 3.24 8.49
C LYS A 357 -25.18 2.27 7.99
N VAL A 358 -23.98 2.78 7.71
CA VAL A 358 -22.80 1.98 7.33
C VAL A 358 -21.95 1.65 8.55
N GLN A 359 -21.68 2.64 9.41
CA GLN A 359 -20.78 2.47 10.55
C GLN A 359 -21.31 1.50 11.62
N THR A 360 -22.64 1.46 11.82
CA THR A 360 -23.26 0.54 12.79
C THR A 360 -23.10 -0.93 12.39
N PRO A 361 -23.52 -1.38 11.20
CA PRO A 361 -23.29 -2.77 10.79
C PRO A 361 -21.80 -3.08 10.64
N TYR A 362 -20.96 -2.12 10.21
CA TYR A 362 -19.51 -2.30 10.18
C TYR A 362 -18.96 -2.68 11.56
N GLY A 363 -19.24 -1.87 12.59
CA GLY A 363 -18.81 -2.15 13.96
C GLY A 363 -19.29 -3.50 14.47
N ARG A 364 -20.59 -3.81 14.27
CA ARG A 364 -21.17 -5.09 14.69
C ARG A 364 -20.48 -6.30 14.03
N LEU A 365 -20.19 -6.21 12.74
CA LEU A 365 -19.48 -7.28 12.02
C LEU A 365 -18.04 -7.43 12.54
N THR A 366 -17.31 -6.34 12.69
CA THR A 366 -15.92 -6.42 13.17
C THR A 366 -15.82 -6.90 14.62
N ASP A 367 -16.78 -6.53 15.46
CA ASP A 367 -16.81 -6.94 16.87
C ASP A 367 -17.19 -8.44 16.99
N GLU A 368 -18.17 -8.92 16.22
CA GLU A 368 -18.59 -10.33 16.24
C GLU A 368 -17.52 -11.26 15.66
N PHE A 369 -16.90 -10.88 14.55
CA PHE A 369 -15.97 -11.75 13.82
C PHE A 369 -14.49 -11.48 14.13
N GLY A 370 -14.19 -10.58 15.06
CA GLY A 370 -12.82 -10.31 15.49
C GLY A 370 -11.96 -9.52 14.48
N GLY A 371 -12.59 -8.79 13.56
CA GLY A 371 -11.90 -7.85 12.67
C GLY A 371 -12.36 -7.88 11.21
N GLU A 372 -12.10 -6.79 10.49
CA GLU A 372 -12.50 -6.61 9.10
C GLU A 372 -11.96 -7.71 8.18
N PHE A 373 -10.68 -8.06 8.28
CA PHE A 373 -10.10 -9.10 7.43
C PHE A 373 -10.75 -10.47 7.65
N THR A 374 -11.14 -10.82 8.88
CA THR A 374 -11.90 -12.06 9.13
C THR A 374 -13.24 -12.02 8.40
N VAL A 375 -13.96 -10.89 8.46
CA VAL A 375 -15.23 -10.69 7.75
C VAL A 375 -15.05 -10.83 6.24
N LEU A 376 -14.02 -10.20 5.66
CA LEU A 376 -13.79 -10.21 4.22
C LEU A 376 -13.29 -11.57 3.71
N LEU A 377 -12.43 -12.24 4.48
CA LEU A 377 -11.69 -13.40 4.00
C LEU A 377 -12.31 -14.75 4.38
N SER A 378 -12.91 -14.88 5.57
CA SER A 378 -13.19 -16.21 6.16
C SER A 378 -14.59 -16.38 6.76
N SER A 379 -15.29 -15.31 7.15
CA SER A 379 -16.59 -15.42 7.81
C SER A 379 -17.69 -15.98 6.90
N ASN A 380 -18.54 -16.87 7.44
CA ASN A 380 -19.65 -17.46 6.69
C ASN A 380 -20.71 -16.40 6.34
N THR A 381 -21.16 -16.38 5.08
CA THR A 381 -22.13 -15.41 4.54
C THR A 381 -23.49 -15.47 5.24
N VAL A 382 -23.93 -16.65 5.71
CA VAL A 382 -25.19 -16.81 6.48
C VAL A 382 -25.12 -16.04 7.80
N ASN A 383 -23.97 -16.06 8.48
CA ASN A 383 -23.81 -15.31 9.73
C ASN A 383 -23.67 -13.81 9.49
N ILE A 384 -23.03 -13.41 8.38
CA ILE A 384 -22.98 -12.00 7.96
C ILE A 384 -24.39 -11.48 7.66
N ALA A 385 -25.21 -12.24 6.95
CA ALA A 385 -26.57 -11.86 6.59
C ALA A 385 -27.46 -11.58 7.81
N LYS A 386 -27.30 -12.36 8.90
CA LYS A 386 -28.00 -12.13 10.17
C LYS A 386 -27.68 -10.79 10.82
N ILE A 387 -26.50 -10.22 10.57
CA ILE A 387 -26.02 -8.99 11.23
C ILE A 387 -26.26 -7.77 10.35
N ALA A 388 -25.91 -7.87 9.06
CA ALA A 388 -25.88 -6.75 8.14
C ALA A 388 -26.84 -6.87 6.95
N GLY A 389 -27.61 -7.97 6.88
CA GLY A 389 -28.59 -8.22 5.83
C GLY A 389 -28.01 -8.99 4.62
N GLU A 390 -28.92 -9.60 3.86
CA GLU A 390 -28.59 -10.46 2.71
C GLU A 390 -27.74 -9.75 1.66
N ARG A 391 -28.04 -8.48 1.37
CA ARG A 391 -27.34 -7.74 0.32
C ARG A 391 -25.88 -7.46 0.67
N VAL A 392 -25.56 -7.21 1.95
CA VAL A 392 -24.17 -7.05 2.41
C VAL A 392 -23.43 -8.38 2.31
N ALA A 393 -24.07 -9.48 2.73
CA ALA A 393 -23.48 -10.82 2.61
C ALA A 393 -23.19 -11.20 1.15
N GLN A 394 -24.13 -10.90 0.24
CA GLN A 394 -23.94 -11.08 -1.21
C GLN A 394 -22.81 -10.21 -1.76
N GLY A 395 -22.68 -8.97 -1.31
CA GLY A 395 -21.60 -8.07 -1.73
C GLY A 395 -20.23 -8.60 -1.34
N ILE A 396 -20.07 -9.06 -0.09
CA ILE A 396 -18.83 -9.69 0.38
C ILE A 396 -18.51 -10.96 -0.43
N ASP A 397 -19.52 -11.78 -0.71
CA ASP A 397 -19.35 -13.01 -1.49
C ASP A 397 -18.96 -12.75 -2.96
N ARG A 398 -19.46 -11.67 -3.57
CA ARG A 398 -19.03 -11.22 -4.90
C ARG A 398 -17.58 -10.76 -4.90
N VAL A 399 -17.20 -9.93 -3.94
CA VAL A 399 -15.80 -9.48 -3.77
C VAL A 399 -14.87 -10.68 -3.59
N ARG A 400 -15.23 -11.66 -2.75
CA ARG A 400 -14.47 -12.91 -2.57
C ARG A 400 -14.26 -13.70 -3.85
N ARG A 401 -15.22 -13.66 -4.78
CA ARG A 401 -15.15 -14.37 -6.07
C ARG A 401 -14.45 -13.53 -7.16
N GLY A 402 -14.22 -12.24 -6.90
CA GLY A 402 -13.79 -11.28 -7.91
C GLY A 402 -14.86 -10.96 -8.94
N ASP A 403 -16.15 -11.19 -8.61
CA ASP A 403 -17.31 -10.88 -9.45
C ASP A 403 -17.69 -9.41 -9.26
N ILE A 404 -16.90 -8.52 -9.85
CA ILE A 404 -17.05 -7.06 -9.76
C ILE A 404 -16.86 -6.42 -11.14
N SER A 405 -17.43 -5.23 -11.31
CA SER A 405 -17.27 -4.40 -12.52
C SER A 405 -16.21 -3.33 -12.29
N ILE A 406 -15.24 -3.24 -13.19
CA ILE A 406 -14.10 -2.33 -13.07
C ILE A 406 -14.08 -1.42 -14.29
N ASP A 407 -14.08 -0.12 -14.03
CA ASP A 407 -13.92 0.92 -15.04
C ASP A 407 -12.66 1.76 -14.74
N PRO A 408 -11.54 1.56 -15.47
CA PRO A 408 -10.27 2.14 -15.06
C PRO A 408 -10.21 3.68 -15.11
N GLY A 409 -9.50 4.26 -14.14
CA GLY A 409 -9.20 5.69 -14.07
C GLY A 409 -8.16 6.16 -15.07
N TYR A 410 -8.16 7.46 -15.36
CA TYR A 410 -7.29 8.10 -16.34
C TYR A 410 -7.24 9.61 -16.15
N ASP A 411 -6.09 10.23 -16.45
CA ASP A 411 -5.91 11.70 -16.49
C ASP A 411 -6.58 12.49 -15.34
N GLY A 412 -6.39 12.02 -14.10
CA GLY A 412 -6.91 12.66 -12.90
C GLY A 412 -8.34 12.24 -12.51
N VAL A 413 -9.02 11.44 -13.33
CA VAL A 413 -10.33 10.84 -13.05
C VAL A 413 -10.13 9.48 -12.39
N PHE A 414 -10.70 9.29 -11.19
CA PHE A 414 -10.71 7.99 -10.54
C PHE A 414 -11.44 6.96 -11.38
N GLY A 415 -10.93 5.73 -11.36
CA GLY A 415 -11.71 4.59 -11.84
C GLY A 415 -12.84 4.26 -10.89
N THR A 416 -13.71 3.37 -11.32
CA THR A 416 -14.82 2.87 -10.52
C THR A 416 -14.73 1.36 -10.39
N VAL A 417 -14.75 0.87 -9.16
CA VAL A 417 -15.03 -0.53 -8.85
C VAL A 417 -16.44 -0.60 -8.29
N LYS A 418 -17.29 -1.39 -8.92
CA LYS A 418 -18.67 -1.63 -8.49
C LYS A 418 -18.88 -3.12 -8.24
N ILE A 419 -19.58 -3.44 -7.18
CA ILE A 419 -20.01 -4.81 -6.87
C ILE A 419 -21.25 -5.17 -7.71
N TRP A 420 -22.11 -4.20 -8.02
CA TRP A 420 -23.27 -4.37 -8.88
C TRP A 420 -23.22 -3.42 -10.09
N ALA A 421 -23.00 -3.98 -11.29
CA ALA A 421 -22.86 -3.20 -12.52
C ALA A 421 -24.13 -2.41 -12.88
N ASP A 422 -25.31 -3.03 -12.70
CA ASP A 422 -26.60 -2.52 -13.18
C ASP A 422 -27.26 -1.49 -12.24
N ASP A 423 -26.70 -1.26 -11.05
CA ASP A 423 -27.18 -0.24 -10.13
C ASP A 423 -26.55 1.11 -10.52
N GLU A 424 -27.11 1.76 -11.54
CA GLU A 424 -26.60 3.04 -12.04
C GLU A 424 -26.78 4.21 -11.03
N ASP A 425 -27.59 4.07 -9.98
CA ASP A 425 -28.10 5.22 -9.20
C ASP A 425 -27.95 5.17 -7.66
N ARG A 426 -27.15 4.27 -7.08
CA ARG A 426 -26.93 4.24 -5.62
C ARG A 426 -25.65 4.94 -5.18
N LEU A 427 -25.65 6.27 -5.34
CA LEU A 427 -24.69 7.27 -4.82
C LEU A 427 -23.22 7.12 -5.23
N VAL A 428 -22.69 8.16 -5.89
CA VAL A 428 -21.25 8.43 -6.00
C VAL A 428 -20.78 9.01 -4.67
N ASP A 429 -19.81 8.38 -3.99
CA ASP A 429 -19.27 8.86 -2.71
C ASP A 429 -18.59 10.24 -2.88
N PRO A 430 -19.12 11.32 -2.26
CA PRO A 430 -18.51 12.64 -2.32
C PRO A 430 -17.15 12.72 -1.61
N SER A 431 -16.78 11.73 -0.78
CA SER A 431 -15.46 11.67 -0.14
C SER A 431 -14.31 11.50 -1.15
N LYS A 432 -14.61 11.04 -2.37
CA LYS A 432 -13.64 10.94 -3.47
C LYS A 432 -13.21 12.32 -4.02
N GLU A 433 -13.93 13.41 -3.71
CA GLU A 433 -13.50 14.78 -4.07
C GLU A 433 -12.40 15.36 -3.17
N GLN A 434 -12.18 14.82 -1.96
CA GLN A 434 -11.17 15.33 -1.01
C GLN A 434 -9.72 14.93 -1.35
N LEU A 435 -9.50 14.14 -2.41
CA LEU A 435 -8.16 13.81 -2.91
C LEU A 435 -7.62 14.83 -3.93
N THR A 436 -8.28 15.99 -4.08
CA THR A 436 -7.89 17.07 -5.00
C THR A 436 -6.75 17.95 -4.49
N MET A 437 -6.25 17.74 -3.26
CA MET A 437 -5.21 18.58 -2.65
C MET A 437 -3.77 18.01 -2.74
N PHE A 438 -3.52 16.90 -3.45
CA PHE A 438 -2.22 16.20 -3.46
C PHE A 438 -1.56 16.02 -4.83
N SER A 439 -1.81 16.95 -5.76
CA SER A 439 -1.02 17.09 -6.98
C SER A 439 -0.16 18.34 -6.93
#